data_AF-A0A6M0FZ31-F1
#
_entry.id   AF-A0A6M0FZ31-F1
#
_cell.length_a   1.000
_cell.length_b   1.000
_cell.length_c   1.000
_cell.angle_alpha   90.00
_cell.angle_beta   90.00
_cell.angle_gamma   90.00
#
_symmetry.space_group_name_H-M   'P 1'
#
loop_
_entity.id
_entity.type
_entity.pdbx_description
1 polymer ?
#
loop_
_entity_poly.entity_id
_entity_poly.type
_entity_poly.pdbx_seq_one_letter_code
_entity_poly.pdbx_strand_id
1 'polypeptide(L)'
;SVAMSAQLVPEDALVTASISTDIKQWQKLHNYGTPETKAALTKQLTGLQDRFLKAYGYNYEEDIQPWLGETVMIAYLASGTPTVEEDPEQEIPIAEPLFPQPDLIVLPIENLVQAQQLLIKANSKRQLLERTYKGIQIQETKKSNSQQFSAAVLGRFLVVTKHSQTMEQVVDTYTGEPSIAATPGYPKAVNKIKASQPFAQLYLNMPAFWATAAANSGRSLDPENLAAAEPRQGMATTVTLESEGIRFRSISWLKPDSTTFHQVDNRNSSLVKHLPADTILMFSGGNLEQLWRSYLQGSESNLLTPIPPKTFTEGLQVTLDLDWEKDLLPWIGGEFLVGIVPATDDVLAVPDNSEFSQLGAGVVLMVLSRNRSRAEKSFQQLDEVMATRYQFQVEAAELEGKPIVRWKSPLGGISATHGWLERDVAFLTFGAPITSSFFPQPEALLTQTPVFQTVVPNQPNPNNGQFFLNFERTINSNHLNLPPLPQKQQALAQAINAIGVTSAVSDQRTTRFDIFVQLKTAE
;
A
#
# COMPACT_ATOMS: atom_id res chain seq x y z
N SER A 1 -20.62 9.76 -15.07
CA SER A 1 -20.29 8.68 -14.12
C SER A 1 -18.96 8.07 -14.50
N VAL A 2 -18.20 7.57 -13.52
CA VAL A 2 -16.86 6.97 -13.69
C VAL A 2 -16.80 5.90 -14.78
N ALA A 3 -17.83 5.04 -14.85
CA ALA A 3 -17.92 3.98 -15.85
C ALA A 3 -17.91 4.49 -17.30
N MET A 4 -18.41 5.70 -17.55
CA MET A 4 -18.45 6.28 -18.90
C MET A 4 -17.15 6.99 -19.25
N SER A 5 -16.49 7.62 -18.29
CA SER A 5 -15.13 8.17 -18.52
C SER A 5 -14.13 7.06 -18.80
N ALA A 6 -14.27 5.91 -18.14
CA ALA A 6 -13.45 4.72 -18.38
C ALA A 6 -13.58 4.18 -19.82
N GLN A 7 -14.69 4.43 -20.53
CA GLN A 7 -14.86 4.03 -21.93
C GLN A 7 -14.04 4.88 -22.91
N LEU A 8 -13.45 5.99 -22.47
CA LEU A 8 -12.61 6.86 -23.29
C LEU A 8 -11.11 6.62 -23.08
N VAL A 9 -10.75 5.83 -22.08
CA VAL A 9 -9.35 5.58 -21.73
C VAL A 9 -8.88 4.31 -22.44
N PRO A 10 -7.79 4.38 -23.24
CA PRO A 10 -7.21 3.21 -23.89
C PRO A 10 -6.94 2.07 -22.92
N GLU A 11 -7.18 0.82 -23.35
CA GLU A 11 -7.03 -0.36 -22.48
C GLU A 11 -5.62 -0.54 -21.90
N ASP A 12 -4.59 -0.07 -22.60
CA ASP A 12 -3.17 -0.14 -22.22
C ASP A 12 -2.74 0.94 -21.20
N ALA A 13 -3.67 1.80 -20.74
CA ALA A 13 -3.36 2.77 -19.69
C ALA A 13 -2.84 2.08 -18.43
N LEU A 14 -1.70 2.55 -17.92
CA LEU A 14 -1.01 1.98 -16.76
C LEU A 14 -1.81 2.21 -15.49
N VAL A 15 -2.18 3.47 -15.28
CA VAL A 15 -2.86 3.94 -14.08
C VAL A 15 -3.96 4.90 -14.50
N THR A 16 -5.12 4.74 -13.88
CA THR A 16 -6.22 5.69 -14.02
C THR A 16 -6.75 6.09 -12.66
N ALA A 17 -7.14 7.35 -12.53
CA ALA A 17 -7.72 7.88 -11.31
C ALA A 17 -8.94 8.75 -11.67
N SER A 18 -10.10 8.37 -11.17
CA SER A 18 -11.27 9.24 -11.12
C SER A 18 -11.26 9.98 -9.78
N ILE A 19 -11.34 11.30 -9.80
CA ILE A 19 -11.25 12.17 -8.62
C ILE A 19 -12.48 13.06 -8.57
N SER A 20 -13.06 13.21 -7.38
CA SER A 20 -14.22 14.03 -7.13
C SER A 20 -13.93 15.52 -7.34
N THR A 21 -14.91 16.24 -7.87
CA THR A 21 -14.89 17.71 -8.00
C THR A 21 -15.67 18.40 -6.88
N ASP A 22 -16.22 17.63 -5.92
CA ASP A 22 -16.96 18.16 -4.78
C ASP A 22 -16.03 18.93 -3.82
N ILE A 23 -16.26 20.24 -3.75
CA ILE A 23 -15.51 21.16 -2.90
C ILE A 23 -15.54 20.74 -1.41
N LYS A 24 -16.63 20.14 -0.94
CA LYS A 24 -16.73 19.70 0.47
C LYS A 24 -15.75 18.57 0.78
N GLN A 25 -15.51 17.69 -0.18
CA GLN A 25 -14.54 16.61 -0.01
C GLN A 25 -13.11 17.16 -0.03
N TRP A 26 -12.81 18.13 -0.90
CA TRP A 26 -11.51 18.81 -0.91
C TRP A 26 -11.25 19.62 0.37
N GLN A 27 -12.26 20.28 0.92
CA GLN A 27 -12.18 20.94 2.23
C GLN A 27 -11.90 19.92 3.34
N LYS A 28 -12.56 18.76 3.31
CA LYS A 28 -12.30 17.67 4.26
C LYS A 28 -10.86 17.16 4.16
N LEU A 29 -10.35 16.94 2.94
CA LEU A 29 -8.96 16.55 2.71
C LEU A 29 -7.97 17.59 3.26
N HIS A 30 -8.27 18.88 3.08
CA HIS A 30 -7.45 19.98 3.59
C HIS A 30 -7.41 20.06 5.13
N ASN A 31 -8.41 19.50 5.82
CA ASN A 31 -8.46 19.49 7.28
C ASN A 31 -7.54 18.45 7.92
N TYR A 32 -7.12 17.43 7.18
CA TYR A 32 -6.17 16.42 7.68
C TYR A 32 -4.72 16.90 7.68
N GLY A 33 -3.91 16.25 8.49
CA GLY A 33 -2.47 16.43 8.61
C GLY A 33 -2.07 17.58 9.53
N THR A 34 -0.76 17.78 9.63
CA THR A 34 -0.12 18.88 10.36
C THR A 34 -0.07 20.15 9.51
N PRO A 35 0.20 21.34 10.09
CA PRO A 35 0.40 22.57 9.32
C PRO A 35 1.40 22.44 8.16
N GLU A 36 2.50 21.71 8.36
CA GLU A 36 3.53 21.47 7.34
C GLU A 36 2.98 20.67 6.16
N THR A 37 2.29 19.56 6.43
CA THR A 37 1.70 18.71 5.37
C THR A 37 0.57 19.43 4.63
N LYS A 38 -0.22 20.26 5.31
CA LYS A 38 -1.25 21.11 4.69
C LYS A 38 -0.63 22.17 3.78
N ALA A 39 0.45 22.82 4.22
CA ALA A 39 1.18 23.78 3.40
C ALA A 39 1.78 23.10 2.16
N ALA A 40 2.33 21.89 2.31
CA ALA A 40 2.84 21.10 1.20
C ALA A 40 1.74 20.73 0.20
N LEU A 41 0.58 20.24 0.67
CA LEU A 41 -0.58 19.95 -0.18
C LEU A 41 -1.07 21.19 -0.92
N THR A 42 -1.23 22.31 -0.22
CA THR A 42 -1.66 23.59 -0.79
C THR A 42 -0.71 24.05 -1.89
N LYS A 43 0.61 23.96 -1.63
CA LYS A 43 1.63 24.31 -2.62
C LYS A 43 1.52 23.45 -3.89
N GLN A 44 1.27 22.14 -3.74
CA GLN A 44 1.10 21.24 -4.88
C GLN A 44 -0.17 21.57 -5.67
N LEU A 45 -1.30 21.80 -5.00
CA LEU A 45 -2.57 22.14 -5.65
C LEU A 45 -2.48 23.48 -6.39
N THR A 46 -1.87 24.50 -5.77
CA THR A 46 -1.60 25.78 -6.44
C THR A 46 -0.68 25.61 -7.64
N GLY A 47 0.38 24.80 -7.51
CA GLY A 47 1.28 24.50 -8.62
C GLY A 47 0.60 23.80 -9.80
N LEU A 48 -0.37 22.90 -9.53
CA LEU A 48 -1.20 22.28 -10.56
C LEU A 48 -2.13 23.30 -11.22
N GLN A 49 -2.82 24.12 -10.43
CA GLN A 49 -3.68 25.19 -10.94
C GLN A 49 -2.90 26.14 -11.84
N ASP A 50 -1.70 26.55 -11.41
CA ASP A 50 -0.87 27.47 -12.18
C ASP A 50 -0.41 26.85 -13.49
N ARG A 51 0.02 25.58 -13.47
CA ARG A 51 0.51 24.85 -14.65
C ARG A 51 -0.58 24.55 -15.68
N PHE A 52 -1.75 24.10 -15.23
CA PHE A 52 -2.81 23.62 -16.12
C PHE A 52 -3.86 24.68 -16.47
N LEU A 53 -4.01 25.73 -15.66
CA LEU A 53 -5.06 26.73 -15.85
C LEU A 53 -4.47 28.14 -15.98
N LYS A 54 -3.71 28.65 -15.01
CA LYS A 54 -3.27 30.07 -15.04
C LYS A 54 -2.25 30.37 -16.14
N ALA A 55 -1.30 29.47 -16.40
CA ALA A 55 -0.38 29.55 -17.54
C ALA A 55 -1.11 29.67 -18.89
N TYR A 56 -2.36 29.26 -18.88
CA TYR A 56 -3.27 29.20 -20.01
C TYR A 56 -4.38 30.27 -19.95
N GLY A 57 -4.36 31.16 -18.95
CA GLY A 57 -5.31 32.25 -18.79
C GLY A 57 -6.72 31.79 -18.38
N TYR A 58 -6.82 30.65 -17.70
CA TYR A 58 -8.05 30.10 -17.14
C TYR A 58 -8.05 30.16 -15.61
N ASN A 59 -9.24 30.37 -15.02
CA ASN A 59 -9.51 30.23 -13.60
C ASN A 59 -10.42 29.01 -13.37
N TYR A 60 -10.12 28.18 -12.36
CA TYR A 60 -10.95 27.00 -12.08
C TYR A 60 -12.40 27.36 -11.74
N GLU A 61 -12.64 28.28 -10.82
CA GLU A 61 -13.98 28.61 -10.32
C GLU A 61 -14.84 29.33 -11.38
N GLU A 62 -14.20 30.19 -12.18
CA GLU A 62 -14.91 31.00 -13.19
C GLU A 62 -15.06 30.26 -14.53
N ASP A 63 -14.02 29.56 -14.98
CA ASP A 63 -13.95 29.02 -16.35
C ASP A 63 -14.20 27.51 -16.44
N ILE A 64 -13.98 26.74 -15.38
CA ILE A 64 -14.01 25.26 -15.42
C ILE A 64 -15.17 24.68 -14.59
N GLN A 65 -15.25 25.05 -13.32
CA GLN A 65 -16.24 24.56 -12.36
C GLN A 65 -17.70 24.70 -12.83
N PRO A 66 -18.15 25.78 -13.52
CA PRO A 66 -19.56 25.98 -13.84
C PRO A 66 -20.18 24.95 -14.79
N TRP A 67 -19.37 24.17 -15.49
CA TRP A 67 -19.82 23.14 -16.43
C TRP A 67 -19.28 21.75 -16.13
N LEU A 68 -18.33 21.62 -15.21
CA LEU A 68 -17.66 20.36 -14.92
C LEU A 68 -18.58 19.41 -14.14
N GLY A 69 -18.60 18.14 -14.53
CA GLY A 69 -19.31 17.10 -13.79
C GLY A 69 -18.65 16.75 -12.45
N GLU A 70 -19.28 15.81 -11.72
CA GLU A 70 -18.90 15.44 -10.34
C GLU A 70 -17.52 14.75 -10.20
N THR A 71 -16.95 14.25 -11.30
CA THR A 71 -15.69 13.50 -11.28
C THR A 71 -14.85 13.79 -12.52
N VAL A 72 -13.56 14.06 -12.34
CA VAL A 72 -12.57 14.10 -13.43
C VAL A 72 -11.79 12.81 -13.45
N MET A 73 -11.49 12.28 -14.64
CA MET A 73 -10.62 11.12 -14.78
C MET A 73 -9.28 11.54 -15.38
N ILE A 74 -8.19 11.06 -14.79
CA ILE A 74 -6.84 11.19 -15.31
C ILE A 74 -6.28 9.80 -15.62
N ALA A 75 -5.40 9.71 -16.63
CA ALA A 75 -4.70 8.48 -16.97
C ALA A 75 -3.23 8.73 -17.33
N TYR A 76 -2.41 7.73 -17.04
CA TYR A 76 -0.99 7.66 -17.37
C TYR A 76 -0.78 6.48 -18.31
N LEU A 77 -0.12 6.72 -19.44
CA LEU A 77 0.13 5.73 -20.49
C LEU A 77 1.62 5.45 -20.60
N ALA A 78 1.98 4.27 -21.11
CA ALA A 78 3.38 3.86 -21.28
C ALA A 78 4.21 4.85 -22.13
N SER A 79 3.58 5.49 -23.11
CA SER A 79 4.20 6.49 -24.00
C SER A 79 4.66 7.76 -23.29
N GLY A 80 4.24 7.98 -22.03
CA GLY A 80 4.50 9.18 -21.25
C GLY A 80 5.59 9.06 -20.19
N THR A 81 6.13 7.86 -19.93
CA THR A 81 7.19 7.67 -18.92
C THR A 81 8.52 8.21 -19.42
N PRO A 82 9.16 9.17 -18.73
CA PRO A 82 10.50 9.58 -19.07
C PRO A 82 11.44 8.37 -18.95
N THR A 83 12.22 8.12 -19.98
CA THR A 83 13.41 7.28 -19.89
C THR A 83 14.29 7.89 -18.81
N VAL A 84 14.51 7.18 -17.71
CA VAL A 84 15.52 7.55 -16.72
C VAL A 84 16.86 7.38 -17.43
N GLU A 85 17.46 8.49 -17.86
CA GLU A 85 18.88 8.47 -18.26
C GLU A 85 19.67 8.08 -17.02
N GLU A 86 20.43 6.99 -17.14
CA GLU A 86 21.28 6.44 -16.09
C GLU A 86 22.37 7.45 -15.71
N ASP A 87 22.15 8.19 -14.63
CA ASP A 87 23.23 8.79 -13.84
C ASP A 87 23.41 7.92 -12.58
N PRO A 88 24.46 7.07 -12.51
CA PRO A 88 24.62 6.07 -11.44
C PRO A 88 24.83 6.64 -10.04
N GLU A 89 25.03 7.96 -9.92
CA GLU A 89 25.25 8.65 -8.64
C GLU A 89 24.01 9.39 -8.10
N GLN A 90 22.88 9.37 -8.82
CA GLN A 90 21.64 9.94 -8.30
C GLN A 90 20.88 8.90 -7.48
N GLU A 91 20.95 9.04 -6.15
CA GLU A 91 19.92 8.53 -5.23
C GLU A 91 18.54 8.77 -5.87
N ILE A 92 17.69 7.72 -5.90
CA ILE A 92 16.33 7.76 -6.44
C ILE A 92 15.71 9.13 -6.13
N PRO A 93 15.52 10.04 -7.11
CA PRO A 93 15.10 11.38 -6.79
C PRO A 93 13.64 11.35 -6.35
N ILE A 94 13.38 11.30 -5.04
CA ILE A 94 12.04 11.53 -4.45
C ILE A 94 11.69 13.05 -4.53
N ALA A 95 12.13 13.69 -5.60
CA ALA A 95 11.85 15.07 -5.99
C ALA A 95 10.77 15.14 -7.09
N GLU A 96 10.10 14.02 -7.39
CA GLU A 96 8.94 14.04 -8.28
C GLU A 96 7.74 14.72 -7.61
N PRO A 97 6.91 15.45 -8.38
CA PRO A 97 5.65 15.99 -7.87
C PRO A 97 4.74 14.85 -7.40
N LEU A 98 4.04 15.05 -6.27
CA LEU A 98 3.02 14.13 -5.74
C LEU A 98 1.94 13.78 -6.79
N PHE A 99 1.75 14.66 -7.77
CA PHE A 99 0.90 14.47 -8.93
C PHE A 99 1.71 14.76 -10.20
N PRO A 100 2.33 13.75 -10.83
CA PRO A 100 2.94 13.92 -12.14
C PRO A 100 1.87 14.34 -13.14
N GLN A 101 2.28 15.05 -14.19
CA GLN A 101 1.35 15.49 -15.22
C GLN A 101 0.76 14.27 -15.95
N PRO A 102 -0.58 14.14 -16.00
CA PRO A 102 -1.21 13.02 -16.70
C PRO A 102 -1.08 13.15 -18.21
N ASP A 103 -1.09 12.01 -18.90
CA ASP A 103 -1.08 11.95 -20.37
C ASP A 103 -2.45 12.22 -20.96
N LEU A 104 -3.50 11.91 -20.19
CA LEU A 104 -4.91 12.05 -20.56
C LEU A 104 -5.73 12.58 -19.37
N ILE A 105 -6.56 13.59 -19.64
CA ILE A 105 -7.58 14.12 -18.73
C ILE A 105 -8.94 14.05 -19.44
N VAL A 106 -9.93 13.44 -18.79
CA VAL A 106 -11.32 13.35 -19.26
C VAL A 106 -12.21 14.17 -18.31
N LEU A 107 -12.79 15.24 -18.83
CA LEU A 107 -13.62 16.21 -18.12
C LEU A 107 -15.09 16.04 -18.55
N PRO A 108 -15.98 15.51 -17.70
CA PRO A 108 -17.40 15.43 -18.04
C PRO A 108 -18.03 16.82 -18.12
N ILE A 109 -18.86 17.03 -19.13
CA ILE A 109 -19.59 18.27 -19.37
C ILE A 109 -21.03 18.10 -18.88
N GLU A 110 -21.34 18.75 -17.77
CA GLU A 110 -22.69 18.83 -17.20
C GLU A 110 -23.49 20.00 -17.80
N ASN A 111 -22.81 21.11 -18.13
CA ASN A 111 -23.42 22.28 -18.78
C ASN A 111 -22.76 22.57 -20.14
N LEU A 112 -23.38 22.07 -21.22
CA LEU A 112 -22.87 22.21 -22.59
C LEU A 112 -22.74 23.67 -23.04
N VAL A 113 -23.66 24.56 -22.63
CA VAL A 113 -23.64 25.97 -23.05
C VAL A 113 -22.41 26.68 -22.51
N GLN A 114 -22.15 26.50 -21.21
CA GLN A 114 -20.98 27.09 -20.54
C GLN A 114 -19.66 26.50 -21.08
N ALA A 115 -19.62 25.18 -21.33
CA ALA A 115 -18.45 24.55 -21.95
C ALA A 115 -18.17 25.07 -23.38
N GLN A 116 -19.20 25.31 -24.19
CA GLN A 116 -19.04 25.90 -25.53
C GLN A 116 -18.51 27.34 -25.48
N GLN A 117 -18.97 28.15 -24.52
CA GLN A 117 -18.45 29.51 -24.31
C GLN A 117 -16.94 29.50 -24.00
N LEU A 118 -16.48 28.53 -23.20
CA LEU A 118 -15.05 28.33 -22.92
C LEU A 118 -14.26 28.02 -24.21
N LEU A 119 -14.75 27.13 -25.05
CA LEU A 119 -14.08 26.75 -26.30
C LEU A 119 -13.98 27.92 -27.29
N ILE A 120 -15.04 28.73 -27.39
CA ILE A 120 -15.02 29.96 -28.22
C ILE A 120 -13.98 30.96 -27.69
N LYS A 121 -13.93 31.15 -26.37
CA LYS A 121 -12.93 32.00 -25.69
C LYS A 121 -11.49 31.47 -25.92
N ALA A 122 -11.30 30.15 -25.91
CA ALA A 122 -10.02 29.48 -26.16
C ALA A 122 -9.50 29.75 -27.59
N ASN A 123 -10.36 29.55 -28.59
CA ASN A 123 -10.06 29.78 -30.00
C ASN A 123 -9.72 31.24 -30.31
N SER A 124 -10.39 32.19 -29.64
CA SER A 124 -10.16 33.62 -29.87
C SER A 124 -8.84 34.13 -29.28
N LYS A 125 -8.34 33.50 -28.21
CA LYS A 125 -7.12 33.90 -27.51
C LYS A 125 -5.84 33.23 -28.02
N ARG A 126 -5.95 32.13 -28.79
CA ARG A 126 -4.80 31.33 -29.19
C ARG A 126 -4.86 30.94 -30.65
N GLN A 127 -3.69 30.93 -31.28
CA GLN A 127 -3.49 30.32 -32.59
C GLN A 127 -3.49 28.80 -32.44
N LEU A 128 -4.63 28.19 -32.14
CA LEU A 128 -4.81 26.74 -32.12
C LEU A 128 -4.79 26.22 -33.57
N LEU A 129 -4.16 25.06 -33.76
CA LEU A 129 -4.23 24.33 -35.02
C LEU A 129 -5.43 23.40 -34.94
N GLU A 130 -6.34 23.51 -35.89
CA GLU A 130 -7.45 22.58 -36.02
C GLU A 130 -7.05 21.47 -36.99
N ARG A 131 -7.29 20.23 -36.58
CA ARG A 131 -7.18 19.04 -37.44
C ARG A 131 -8.39 18.14 -37.24
N THR A 132 -8.59 17.22 -38.17
CA THR A 132 -9.66 16.21 -38.08
C THR A 132 -9.04 14.83 -38.07
N TYR A 133 -9.52 13.95 -37.19
CA TYR A 133 -9.15 12.54 -37.13
C TYR A 133 -10.42 11.69 -36.97
N LYS A 134 -10.64 10.73 -37.87
CA LYS A 134 -11.85 9.89 -37.92
C LYS A 134 -13.18 10.67 -37.77
N GLY A 135 -13.25 11.87 -38.37
CA GLY A 135 -14.43 12.74 -38.32
C GLY A 135 -14.59 13.56 -37.03
N ILE A 136 -13.67 13.45 -36.08
CA ILE A 136 -13.62 14.26 -34.86
C ILE A 136 -12.67 15.44 -35.06
N GLN A 137 -13.13 16.64 -34.69
CA GLN A 137 -12.29 17.84 -34.65
C GLN A 137 -11.40 17.82 -33.41
N ILE A 138 -10.11 18.03 -33.63
CA ILE A 138 -9.07 18.10 -32.62
C ILE A 138 -8.41 19.47 -32.71
N GLN A 139 -8.28 20.14 -31.57
CA GLN A 139 -7.56 21.38 -31.42
C GLN A 139 -6.20 21.13 -30.79
N GLU A 140 -5.14 21.67 -31.38
CA GLU A 140 -3.78 21.54 -30.86
C GLU A 140 -3.14 22.90 -30.60
N THR A 141 -2.33 22.99 -29.55
CA THR A 141 -1.50 24.17 -29.34
C THR A 141 -0.35 24.20 -30.34
N LYS A 142 -0.09 25.37 -30.96
CA LYS A 142 1.12 25.55 -31.79
C LYS A 142 2.37 25.28 -30.97
N LYS A 143 3.37 24.66 -31.60
CA LYS A 143 4.69 24.36 -31.03
C LYS A 143 5.40 25.67 -30.63
N SER A 144 5.17 26.09 -29.40
CA SER A 144 5.93 27.11 -28.67
C SER A 144 6.91 26.36 -27.74
N ASN A 145 7.83 27.05 -27.07
CA ASN A 145 8.74 26.46 -26.08
C ASN A 145 8.04 25.83 -24.84
N SER A 146 6.72 25.60 -24.89
CA SER A 146 5.87 24.92 -23.90
C SER A 146 5.21 23.69 -24.52
N GLN A 147 4.96 22.64 -23.72
CA GLN A 147 4.37 21.36 -24.15
C GLN A 147 3.15 21.51 -25.10
N GLN A 148 3.12 20.68 -26.15
CA GLN A 148 1.99 20.59 -27.09
C GLN A 148 0.84 19.83 -26.41
N PHE A 149 -0.38 20.35 -26.46
CA PHE A 149 -1.57 19.66 -25.95
C PHE A 149 -2.59 19.50 -27.07
N SER A 150 -3.36 18.42 -27.02
CA SER A 150 -4.50 18.19 -27.89
C SER A 150 -5.79 18.22 -27.08
N ALA A 151 -6.85 18.82 -27.61
CA ALA A 151 -8.16 18.85 -26.99
C ALA A 151 -9.26 18.48 -28.01
N ALA A 152 -10.25 17.71 -27.57
CA ALA A 152 -11.40 17.34 -28.38
C ALA A 152 -12.65 17.17 -27.52
N VAL A 153 -13.82 17.46 -28.10
CA VAL A 153 -15.12 17.18 -27.46
C VAL A 153 -15.63 15.85 -28.01
N LEU A 154 -15.74 14.84 -27.14
CA LEU A 154 -16.21 13.50 -27.46
C LEU A 154 -17.54 13.25 -26.72
N GLY A 155 -18.66 13.40 -27.42
CA GLY A 155 -19.99 13.31 -26.82
C GLY A 155 -20.19 14.38 -25.74
N ARG A 156 -20.23 13.95 -24.47
CA ARG A 156 -20.37 14.83 -23.29
C ARG A 156 -19.08 15.04 -22.51
N PHE A 157 -17.93 14.81 -23.14
CA PHE A 157 -16.64 14.90 -22.48
C PHE A 157 -15.74 15.87 -23.24
N LEU A 158 -15.07 16.75 -22.51
CA LEU A 158 -13.88 17.42 -23.00
C LEU A 158 -12.68 16.55 -22.64
N VAL A 159 -11.94 16.12 -23.65
CA VAL A 159 -10.71 15.35 -23.46
C VAL A 159 -9.52 16.23 -23.76
N VAL A 160 -8.51 16.18 -22.89
CA VAL A 160 -7.23 16.87 -23.05
C VAL A 160 -6.10 15.85 -22.93
N THR A 161 -5.19 15.83 -23.90
CA THR A 161 -4.03 14.95 -23.89
C THR A 161 -2.73 15.72 -24.02
N LYS A 162 -1.67 15.16 -23.43
CA LYS A 162 -0.30 15.68 -23.53
C LYS A 162 0.34 15.39 -24.89
N HIS A 163 -0.14 14.38 -25.61
CA HIS A 163 0.40 13.99 -26.91
C HIS A 163 -0.73 13.77 -27.93
N SER A 164 -0.45 14.12 -29.19
CA SER A 164 -1.39 13.98 -30.30
C SER A 164 -1.75 12.51 -30.57
N GLN A 165 -0.79 11.60 -30.42
CA GLN A 165 -1.00 10.15 -30.54
C GLN A 165 -1.97 9.63 -29.46
N THR A 166 -1.84 10.10 -28.22
CA THR A 166 -2.78 9.75 -27.14
C THR A 166 -4.19 10.22 -27.48
N MET A 167 -4.36 11.38 -28.13
CA MET A 167 -5.69 11.82 -28.59
C MET A 167 -6.27 10.88 -29.66
N GLU A 168 -5.45 10.40 -30.59
CA GLU A 168 -5.88 9.43 -31.60
C GLU A 168 -6.34 8.11 -30.96
N GLN A 169 -5.57 7.59 -30.00
CA GLN A 169 -5.96 6.39 -29.23
C GLN A 169 -7.28 6.58 -28.47
N VAL A 170 -7.52 7.76 -27.90
CA VAL A 170 -8.81 8.09 -27.24
C VAL A 170 -9.95 8.10 -28.26
N VAL A 171 -9.75 8.71 -29.44
CA VAL A 171 -10.77 8.74 -30.50
C VAL A 171 -11.05 7.32 -31.01
N ASP A 172 -10.03 6.49 -31.14
CA ASP A 172 -10.15 5.08 -31.51
C ASP A 172 -10.99 4.32 -30.49
N THR A 173 -10.70 4.51 -29.20
CA THR A 173 -11.46 3.93 -28.10
C THR A 173 -12.92 4.41 -28.11
N TYR A 174 -13.14 5.71 -28.33
CA TYR A 174 -14.48 6.30 -28.45
C TYR A 174 -15.29 5.74 -29.65
N THR A 175 -14.60 5.31 -30.71
CA THR A 175 -15.23 4.79 -31.93
C THR A 175 -15.36 3.26 -31.95
N GLY A 176 -14.89 2.56 -30.91
CA GLY A 176 -15.17 1.14 -30.68
C GLY A 176 -13.97 0.27 -30.29
N GLU A 177 -12.74 0.82 -30.27
CA GLU A 177 -11.59 0.06 -29.77
C GLU A 177 -11.70 -0.21 -28.25
N PRO A 178 -11.02 -1.25 -27.73
CA PRO A 178 -11.06 -1.59 -26.32
C PRO A 178 -10.60 -0.46 -25.39
N SER A 179 -11.30 -0.33 -24.27
CA SER A 179 -11.00 0.61 -23.19
C SER A 179 -10.73 -0.12 -21.89
N ILE A 180 -10.23 0.59 -20.87
CA ILE A 180 -10.11 0.01 -19.51
C ILE A 180 -11.46 -0.51 -18.97
N ALA A 181 -12.59 0.03 -19.45
CA ALA A 181 -13.92 -0.42 -19.03
C ALA A 181 -14.25 -1.83 -19.55
N ALA A 182 -13.61 -2.24 -20.65
CA ALA A 182 -13.73 -3.56 -21.25
C ALA A 182 -12.76 -4.59 -20.65
N THR A 183 -11.78 -4.16 -19.85
CA THR A 183 -10.79 -5.07 -19.26
C THR A 183 -11.48 -6.19 -18.46
N PRO A 184 -11.10 -7.48 -18.69
CA PRO A 184 -11.72 -8.60 -18.01
C PRO A 184 -11.71 -8.47 -16.49
N GLY A 185 -12.89 -8.59 -15.88
CA GLY A 185 -13.07 -8.50 -14.43
C GLY A 185 -13.19 -7.08 -13.85
N TYR A 186 -12.86 -6.03 -14.61
CA TYR A 186 -12.87 -4.65 -14.13
C TYR A 186 -14.24 -4.20 -13.57
N PRO A 187 -15.39 -4.36 -14.28
CA PRO A 187 -16.68 -3.93 -13.75
C PRO A 187 -17.08 -4.65 -12.45
N LYS A 188 -16.77 -5.96 -12.38
CA LYS A 188 -17.03 -6.79 -11.18
C LYS A 188 -16.16 -6.34 -10.02
N ALA A 189 -14.89 -6.05 -10.27
CA ALA A 189 -13.93 -5.60 -9.27
C ALA A 189 -14.33 -4.24 -8.67
N VAL A 190 -14.55 -3.22 -9.51
CA VAL A 190 -14.96 -1.88 -9.07
C VAL A 190 -16.28 -1.91 -8.31
N ASN A 191 -17.23 -2.75 -8.72
CA ASN A 191 -18.50 -2.89 -8.00
C ASN A 191 -18.34 -3.50 -6.59
N LYS A 192 -17.41 -4.47 -6.41
CA LYS A 192 -17.13 -5.09 -5.09
C LYS A 192 -16.55 -4.10 -4.06
N ILE A 193 -15.90 -3.03 -4.52
CA ILE A 193 -15.28 -1.99 -3.67
C ILE A 193 -16.03 -0.67 -3.71
N LYS A 194 -17.29 -0.67 -4.16
CA LYS A 194 -18.10 0.54 -4.25
C LYS A 194 -18.28 1.17 -2.86
N ALA A 195 -18.27 2.50 -2.82
CA ALA A 195 -18.60 3.27 -1.64
C ALA A 195 -19.61 4.37 -1.98
N SER A 196 -20.30 4.87 -0.96
CA SER A 196 -21.11 6.09 -1.10
C SER A 196 -20.18 7.29 -1.16
N GLN A 197 -20.37 8.16 -2.16
CA GLN A 197 -19.58 9.39 -2.34
C GLN A 197 -18.05 9.16 -2.29
N PRO A 198 -17.48 8.34 -3.19
CA PRO A 198 -16.04 8.17 -3.24
C PRO A 198 -15.35 9.50 -3.54
N PHE A 199 -14.24 9.78 -2.85
CA PHE A 199 -13.38 10.90 -3.19
C PHE A 199 -12.55 10.58 -4.44
N ALA A 200 -12.04 9.35 -4.53
CA ALA A 200 -11.35 8.89 -5.71
C ALA A 200 -11.59 7.40 -5.98
N GLN A 201 -11.41 6.99 -7.22
CA GLN A 201 -11.33 5.60 -7.64
C GLN A 201 -10.10 5.42 -8.52
N LEU A 202 -9.23 4.50 -8.14
CA LEU A 202 -7.96 4.21 -8.79
C LEU A 202 -8.04 2.84 -9.46
N TYR A 203 -7.39 2.71 -10.61
CA TYR A 203 -7.18 1.42 -11.27
C TYR A 203 -5.74 1.34 -11.79
N LEU A 204 -5.11 0.20 -11.53
CA LEU A 204 -3.77 -0.16 -11.97
C LEU A 204 -3.87 -1.39 -12.88
N ASN A 205 -3.44 -1.22 -14.13
CA ASN A 205 -3.32 -2.29 -15.11
C ASN A 205 -2.00 -3.04 -14.86
N MET A 206 -2.07 -4.19 -14.19
CA MET A 206 -0.89 -4.91 -13.72
C MET A 206 0.02 -5.38 -14.88
N PRO A 207 -0.49 -6.00 -15.96
CA PRO A 207 0.33 -6.38 -17.11
C PRO A 207 1.04 -5.19 -17.75
N ALA A 208 0.32 -4.09 -18.02
CA ALA A 208 0.90 -2.92 -18.66
C ALA A 208 1.94 -2.25 -17.76
N PHE A 209 1.65 -2.10 -16.46
CA PHE A 209 2.57 -1.52 -15.48
C PHE A 209 3.91 -2.27 -15.43
N TRP A 210 3.87 -3.60 -15.34
CA TRP A 210 5.11 -4.40 -15.27
C TRP A 210 5.88 -4.44 -16.58
N ALA A 211 5.18 -4.48 -17.73
CA ALA A 211 5.84 -4.39 -19.03
C ALA A 211 6.62 -3.06 -19.16
N THR A 212 6.04 -1.94 -18.71
CA THR A 212 6.73 -0.64 -18.70
C THR A 212 7.85 -0.59 -17.68
N ALA A 213 7.66 -1.10 -16.46
CA ALA A 213 8.71 -1.15 -15.44
C ALA A 213 9.92 -1.96 -15.90
N ALA A 214 9.68 -3.09 -16.58
CA ALA A 214 10.72 -3.94 -17.16
C ALA A 214 11.53 -3.20 -18.24
N ALA A 215 10.84 -2.55 -19.18
CA ALA A 215 11.46 -1.80 -20.26
C ALA A 215 12.37 -0.66 -19.77
N ASN A 216 12.07 -0.10 -18.59
CA ASN A 216 12.83 1.00 -17.98
C ASN A 216 13.86 0.54 -16.93
N SER A 217 14.00 -0.76 -16.66
CA SER A 217 14.78 -1.27 -15.51
C SER A 217 16.31 -1.37 -15.73
N GLY A 218 16.83 -0.99 -16.90
CA GLY A 218 18.25 -1.12 -17.28
C GLY A 218 18.78 -2.57 -17.36
N ARG A 219 17.99 -3.56 -16.93
CA ARG A 219 18.31 -4.99 -16.98
C ARG A 219 17.83 -5.59 -18.30
N SER A 220 18.58 -6.56 -18.83
CA SER A 220 18.15 -7.36 -19.99
C SER A 220 17.05 -8.33 -19.55
N LEU A 221 15.85 -7.79 -19.36
CA LEU A 221 14.64 -8.53 -19.06
C LEU A 221 13.70 -8.35 -20.25
N ASP A 222 13.24 -9.45 -20.80
CA ASP A 222 12.25 -9.43 -21.88
C ASP A 222 10.89 -8.97 -21.31
N PRO A 223 10.36 -7.81 -21.73
CA PRO A 223 9.10 -7.28 -21.23
C PRO A 223 7.91 -8.21 -21.46
N GLU A 224 7.92 -9.00 -22.55
CA GLU A 224 6.83 -9.94 -22.86
C GLU A 224 6.79 -11.09 -21.85
N ASN A 225 7.95 -11.61 -21.47
CA ASN A 225 8.05 -12.70 -20.48
C ASN A 225 7.60 -12.25 -19.09
N LEU A 226 7.89 -11.00 -18.69
CA LEU A 226 7.43 -10.46 -17.39
C LEU A 226 5.94 -10.16 -17.39
N ALA A 227 5.40 -9.58 -18.47
CA ALA A 227 3.97 -9.37 -18.62
C ALA A 227 3.20 -10.71 -18.61
N ALA A 228 3.75 -11.76 -19.22
CA ALA A 228 3.21 -13.11 -19.16
C ALA A 228 3.31 -13.72 -17.76
N ALA A 229 4.41 -13.48 -17.04
CA ALA A 229 4.63 -13.99 -15.69
C ALA A 229 3.76 -13.31 -14.62
N GLU A 230 3.24 -12.10 -14.86
CA GLU A 230 2.32 -11.43 -13.94
C GLU A 230 0.93 -12.12 -13.96
N PRO A 231 0.50 -12.83 -12.91
CA PRO A 231 -0.78 -13.52 -12.91
C PRO A 231 -1.99 -12.60 -12.68
N ARG A 232 -1.78 -11.36 -12.20
CA ARG A 232 -2.85 -10.39 -11.94
C ARG A 232 -3.21 -9.63 -13.21
N GLN A 233 -4.51 -9.45 -13.42
CA GLN A 233 -5.03 -8.58 -14.47
C GLN A 233 -5.03 -7.12 -14.04
N GLY A 234 -5.40 -6.87 -12.77
CA GLY A 234 -5.59 -5.51 -12.31
C GLY A 234 -5.77 -5.41 -10.80
N MET A 235 -5.66 -4.17 -10.35
CA MET A 235 -5.98 -3.75 -8.99
C MET A 235 -6.82 -2.48 -9.06
N ALA A 236 -7.88 -2.41 -8.27
CA ALA A 236 -8.74 -1.23 -8.15
C ALA A 236 -8.86 -0.81 -6.69
N THR A 237 -8.97 0.49 -6.44
CA THR A 237 -9.10 1.06 -5.10
C THR A 237 -10.14 2.17 -5.10
N THR A 238 -11.08 2.12 -4.17
CA THR A 238 -12.01 3.23 -3.89
C THR A 238 -11.54 3.94 -2.63
N VAL A 239 -11.37 5.26 -2.72
CA VAL A 239 -10.92 6.14 -1.64
C VAL A 239 -12.09 6.93 -1.08
N THR A 240 -12.28 6.92 0.23
CA THR A 240 -13.28 7.74 0.94
C THR A 240 -12.63 8.50 2.07
N LEU A 241 -13.05 9.74 2.26
CA LEU A 241 -12.59 10.61 3.34
C LEU A 241 -13.55 10.45 4.55
N GLU A 242 -13.03 10.03 5.71
CA GLU A 242 -13.79 9.79 6.95
C GLU A 242 -13.44 10.83 8.03
N SER A 243 -14.16 10.93 9.14
CA SER A 243 -13.90 11.99 10.14
C SER A 243 -12.45 12.02 10.64
N GLU A 244 -11.84 10.86 10.83
CA GLU A 244 -10.51 10.72 11.45
C GLU A 244 -9.40 10.30 10.47
N GLY A 245 -9.69 10.25 9.16
CA GLY A 245 -8.69 9.80 8.20
C GLY A 245 -9.24 9.36 6.86
N ILE A 246 -8.45 8.56 6.15
CA ILE A 246 -8.74 8.11 4.78
C ILE A 246 -8.91 6.59 4.77
N ARG A 247 -10.02 6.14 4.20
CA ARG A 247 -10.27 4.71 3.95
C ARG A 247 -10.03 4.37 2.49
N PHE A 248 -9.35 3.25 2.28
CA PHE A 248 -9.10 2.65 0.97
C PHE A 248 -9.75 1.27 0.95
N ARG A 249 -10.66 1.03 0.00
CA ARG A 249 -11.21 -0.30 -0.27
C ARG A 249 -10.62 -0.79 -1.57
N SER A 250 -9.81 -1.84 -1.50
CA SER A 250 -9.02 -2.31 -2.62
C SER A 250 -9.34 -3.75 -2.97
N ILE A 251 -9.23 -4.06 -4.25
CA ILE A 251 -9.38 -5.41 -4.77
C ILE A 251 -8.35 -5.65 -5.87
N SER A 252 -7.71 -6.81 -5.84
CA SER A 252 -6.86 -7.31 -6.91
C SER A 252 -7.47 -8.58 -7.48
N TRP A 253 -7.26 -8.82 -8.78
CA TRP A 253 -7.77 -10.03 -9.43
C TRP A 253 -6.81 -10.63 -10.45
N LEU A 254 -6.89 -11.95 -10.59
CA LEU A 254 -6.12 -12.74 -11.53
C LEU A 254 -6.66 -12.59 -12.96
N LYS A 255 -5.79 -12.77 -13.95
CA LYS A 255 -6.17 -12.88 -15.36
C LYS A 255 -7.17 -14.02 -15.59
N PRO A 256 -8.10 -13.92 -16.55
CA PRO A 256 -9.06 -14.99 -16.84
C PRO A 256 -8.41 -16.33 -17.21
N ASP A 257 -7.26 -16.27 -17.89
CA ASP A 257 -6.46 -17.39 -18.39
C ASP A 257 -5.36 -17.83 -17.41
N SER A 258 -5.22 -17.16 -16.26
CA SER A 258 -4.26 -17.56 -15.23
C SER A 258 -4.59 -18.97 -14.72
N THR A 259 -3.57 -19.83 -14.71
CA THR A 259 -3.60 -21.20 -14.16
C THR A 259 -3.42 -21.22 -12.64
N THR A 260 -3.04 -20.08 -12.05
CA THR A 260 -2.90 -19.90 -10.61
C THR A 260 -4.25 -19.53 -10.01
N PHE A 261 -4.57 -20.08 -8.83
CA PHE A 261 -5.79 -19.80 -8.10
C PHE A 261 -5.49 -19.60 -6.62
N HIS A 262 -6.26 -18.73 -5.98
CA HIS A 262 -6.23 -18.60 -4.54
C HIS A 262 -7.04 -19.71 -3.87
N GLN A 263 -6.55 -20.21 -2.74
CA GLN A 263 -7.37 -21.02 -1.84
C GLN A 263 -8.21 -20.08 -0.97
N VAL A 264 -9.52 -20.32 -0.93
CA VAL A 264 -10.43 -19.52 -0.10
C VAL A 264 -10.43 -20.11 1.30
N ASP A 265 -9.53 -19.64 2.15
CA ASP A 265 -9.43 -20.02 3.56
C ASP A 265 -9.18 -18.78 4.42
N ASN A 266 -10.28 -18.12 4.79
CA ASN A 266 -10.26 -16.95 5.66
C ASN A 266 -10.59 -17.38 7.08
N ARG A 267 -9.64 -17.20 8.01
CA ARG A 267 -9.80 -17.47 9.43
C ARG A 267 -9.30 -16.27 10.22
N ASN A 268 -10.21 -15.63 10.95
CA ASN A 268 -9.85 -14.50 11.79
C ASN A 268 -8.86 -14.96 12.88
N SER A 269 -7.80 -14.19 13.08
CA SER A 269 -6.82 -14.51 14.12
C SER A 269 -7.43 -14.33 15.51
N SER A 270 -7.38 -15.39 16.32
CA SER A 270 -7.66 -15.38 17.76
C SER A 270 -6.48 -14.88 18.61
N LEU A 271 -5.25 -14.92 18.08
CA LEU A 271 -4.00 -14.59 18.77
C LEU A 271 -3.87 -13.11 19.14
N VAL A 272 -4.57 -12.21 18.43
CA VAL A 272 -4.52 -10.75 18.68
C VAL A 272 -4.95 -10.41 20.12
N LYS A 273 -5.78 -11.25 20.75
CA LYS A 273 -6.23 -11.10 22.14
C LYS A 273 -5.09 -11.20 23.17
N HIS A 274 -3.92 -11.71 22.78
CA HIS A 274 -2.76 -11.85 23.67
C HIS A 274 -1.82 -10.64 23.62
N LEU A 275 -2.07 -9.67 22.74
CA LEU A 275 -1.21 -8.50 22.64
C LEU A 275 -1.59 -7.41 23.65
N PRO A 276 -0.60 -6.79 24.32
CA PRO A 276 -0.84 -5.72 25.26
C PRO A 276 -1.26 -4.43 24.56
N ALA A 277 -1.98 -3.57 25.28
CA ALA A 277 -2.53 -2.31 24.78
C ALA A 277 -1.48 -1.32 24.27
N ASP A 278 -0.23 -1.45 24.70
CA ASP A 278 0.91 -0.62 24.30
C ASP A 278 1.59 -1.08 22.99
N THR A 279 1.14 -2.20 22.40
CA THR A 279 1.66 -2.75 21.14
C THR A 279 1.79 -1.68 20.06
N ILE A 280 2.97 -1.64 19.44
CA ILE A 280 3.38 -0.69 18.42
C ILE A 280 2.94 -1.15 17.03
N LEU A 281 3.25 -2.40 16.69
CA LEU A 281 2.99 -2.99 15.39
C LEU A 281 2.41 -4.39 15.63
N MET A 282 1.45 -4.77 14.80
CA MET A 282 0.93 -6.12 14.74
C MET A 282 0.76 -6.54 13.27
N PHE A 283 1.15 -7.77 12.97
CA PHE A 283 0.84 -8.48 11.74
C PHE A 283 0.35 -9.88 12.10
N SER A 284 -0.86 -10.24 11.71
CA SER A 284 -1.46 -11.54 12.03
C SER A 284 -2.14 -12.17 10.83
N GLY A 285 -2.29 -13.49 10.85
CA GLY A 285 -3.00 -14.22 9.80
C GLY A 285 -3.45 -15.61 10.25
N GLY A 286 -4.49 -16.11 9.57
CA GLY A 286 -5.14 -17.38 9.92
C GLY A 286 -4.48 -18.63 9.36
N ASN A 287 -3.61 -18.47 8.36
CA ASN A 287 -2.99 -19.58 7.64
C ASN A 287 -1.63 -19.16 7.05
N LEU A 288 -0.57 -19.32 7.85
CA LEU A 288 0.82 -19.01 7.45
C LEU A 288 1.27 -19.84 6.25
N GLU A 289 0.86 -21.10 6.16
CA GLU A 289 1.20 -21.96 5.04
C GLU A 289 0.65 -21.42 3.71
N GLN A 290 -0.59 -20.92 3.72
CA GLN A 290 -1.16 -20.27 2.55
C GLN A 290 -0.47 -18.95 2.22
N LEU A 291 -0.15 -18.14 3.24
CA LEU A 291 0.60 -16.90 3.04
C LEU A 291 1.94 -17.18 2.37
N TRP A 292 2.67 -18.19 2.86
CA TRP A 292 3.96 -18.62 2.31
C TRP A 292 3.83 -19.11 0.86
N ARG A 293 2.84 -19.94 0.54
CA ARG A 293 2.58 -20.38 -0.84
C ARG A 293 2.27 -19.21 -1.78
N SER A 294 1.48 -18.25 -1.31
CA SER A 294 1.14 -17.05 -2.09
C SER A 294 2.38 -16.17 -2.32
N TYR A 295 3.26 -16.09 -1.32
CA TYR A 295 4.53 -15.37 -1.42
C TYR A 295 5.47 -16.02 -2.44
N LEU A 296 5.62 -17.35 -2.42
CA LEU A 296 6.40 -18.10 -3.41
C LEU A 296 5.91 -17.81 -4.84
N GLN A 297 4.61 -17.98 -5.09
CA GLN A 297 4.00 -17.75 -6.41
C GLN A 297 4.17 -16.30 -6.89
N GLY A 298 4.05 -15.31 -6.00
CA GLY A 298 4.21 -13.91 -6.35
C GLY A 298 5.67 -13.47 -6.53
N SER A 299 6.62 -14.18 -5.92
CA SER A 299 8.03 -13.79 -5.93
C SER A 299 8.75 -14.06 -7.24
N GLU A 300 8.32 -15.09 -7.99
CA GLU A 300 8.93 -15.45 -9.28
C GLU A 300 8.74 -14.36 -10.35
N SER A 301 7.68 -13.55 -10.22
CA SER A 301 7.34 -12.49 -11.17
C SER A 301 7.51 -11.06 -10.61
N ASN A 302 7.91 -10.89 -9.34
CA ASN A 302 7.92 -9.58 -8.68
C ASN A 302 9.33 -9.13 -8.28
N LEU A 303 9.84 -8.14 -9.00
CA LEU A 303 11.15 -7.51 -8.77
C LEU A 303 11.25 -6.70 -7.47
N LEU A 304 10.11 -6.38 -6.84
CA LEU A 304 10.02 -5.62 -5.60
C LEU A 304 9.82 -6.52 -4.37
N THR A 305 9.97 -7.84 -4.52
CA THR A 305 9.96 -8.77 -3.38
C THR A 305 11.11 -8.43 -2.43
N PRO A 306 10.84 -8.03 -1.16
CA PRO A 306 11.87 -7.50 -0.28
C PRO A 306 12.93 -8.54 0.12
N ILE A 307 12.53 -9.81 0.26
CA ILE A 307 13.43 -10.93 0.58
C ILE A 307 13.06 -12.13 -0.29
N PRO A 308 13.87 -12.54 -1.28
CA PRO A 308 13.56 -13.71 -2.09
C PRO A 308 13.31 -14.95 -1.21
N PRO A 309 12.25 -15.75 -1.44
CA PRO A 309 11.91 -16.88 -0.57
C PRO A 309 13.06 -17.86 -0.38
N LYS A 310 13.81 -18.12 -1.45
CA LYS A 310 15.00 -18.97 -1.42
C LYS A 310 16.06 -18.44 -0.44
N THR A 311 16.34 -17.13 -0.46
CA THR A 311 17.27 -16.48 0.47
C THR A 311 16.80 -16.64 1.92
N PHE A 312 15.50 -16.52 2.16
CA PHE A 312 14.93 -16.74 3.50
C PHE A 312 15.10 -18.20 3.96
N THR A 313 14.71 -19.18 3.14
CA THR A 313 14.80 -20.60 3.51
C THR A 313 16.25 -21.08 3.66
N GLU A 314 17.15 -20.64 2.77
CA GLU A 314 18.58 -20.96 2.87
C GLU A 314 19.22 -20.29 4.10
N GLY A 315 18.82 -19.05 4.41
CA GLY A 315 19.26 -18.35 5.61
C GLY A 315 18.89 -19.10 6.90
N LEU A 316 17.67 -19.63 6.99
CA LEU A 316 17.24 -20.46 8.12
C LEU A 316 18.07 -21.74 8.24
N GLN A 317 18.30 -22.45 7.13
CA GLN A 317 19.10 -23.67 7.15
C GLN A 317 20.55 -23.40 7.57
N VAL A 318 21.19 -22.37 7.00
CA VAL A 318 22.60 -22.08 7.29
C VAL A 318 22.77 -21.57 8.71
N THR A 319 21.86 -20.73 9.19
CA THR A 319 21.98 -20.03 10.48
C THR A 319 21.51 -20.90 11.64
N LEU A 320 20.38 -21.58 11.49
CA LEU A 320 19.70 -22.30 12.57
C LEU A 320 19.65 -23.82 12.38
N ASP A 321 20.18 -24.34 11.27
CA ASP A 321 20.07 -25.76 10.89
C ASP A 321 18.63 -26.27 10.77
N LEU A 322 17.69 -25.36 10.46
CA LEU A 322 16.26 -25.66 10.33
C LEU A 322 15.79 -25.56 8.88
N ASP A 323 15.13 -26.60 8.40
CA ASP A 323 14.42 -26.60 7.13
C ASP A 323 13.02 -25.99 7.33
N TRP A 324 12.74 -24.89 6.62
CA TRP A 324 11.46 -24.19 6.72
C TRP A 324 10.26 -25.09 6.43
N GLU A 325 10.36 -25.96 5.41
CA GLU A 325 9.24 -26.78 4.96
C GLU A 325 9.09 -28.08 5.76
N LYS A 326 10.21 -28.67 6.19
CA LYS A 326 10.20 -29.95 6.92
C LYS A 326 10.07 -29.76 8.43
N ASP A 327 10.76 -28.78 8.99
CA ASP A 327 10.90 -28.65 10.45
C ASP A 327 9.93 -27.63 11.04
N LEU A 328 9.69 -26.51 10.33
CA LEU A 328 8.87 -25.41 10.85
C LEU A 328 7.42 -25.43 10.36
N LEU A 329 7.17 -25.29 9.05
CA LEU A 329 5.81 -25.19 8.46
C LEU A 329 4.80 -26.23 8.98
N PRO A 330 5.17 -27.50 9.22
CA PRO A 330 4.20 -28.50 9.67
C PRO A 330 3.55 -28.19 11.01
N TRP A 331 4.17 -27.38 11.87
CA TRP A 331 3.60 -26.97 13.15
C TRP A 331 3.24 -25.48 13.22
N ILE A 332 3.99 -24.58 12.55
CA ILE A 332 3.67 -23.14 12.52
C ILE A 332 2.65 -22.73 11.45
N GLY A 333 2.36 -23.60 10.48
CA GLY A 333 1.61 -23.23 9.27
C GLY A 333 0.18 -22.72 9.51
N GLY A 334 -0.33 -22.80 10.73
CA GLY A 334 -1.66 -22.37 11.14
C GLY A 334 -1.77 -20.86 11.35
N GLU A 335 -2.45 -20.51 12.43
CA GLU A 335 -2.61 -19.13 12.84
C GLU A 335 -1.29 -18.59 13.39
N PHE A 336 -0.92 -17.38 13.00
CA PHE A 336 0.33 -16.75 13.42
C PHE A 336 0.12 -15.26 13.70
N LEU A 337 1.00 -14.71 14.52
CA LEU A 337 1.06 -13.30 14.86
C LEU A 337 2.50 -12.88 15.09
N VAL A 338 2.86 -11.71 14.55
CA VAL A 338 4.10 -10.98 14.85
C VAL A 338 3.70 -9.63 15.45
N GLY A 339 4.28 -9.28 16.59
CA GLY A 339 4.07 -8.01 17.26
C GLY A 339 5.38 -7.32 17.62
N ILE A 340 5.37 -5.99 17.66
CA ILE A 340 6.42 -5.19 18.29
C ILE A 340 5.80 -4.55 19.53
N VAL A 341 6.39 -4.81 20.69
CA VAL A 341 5.90 -4.33 21.99
C VAL A 341 7.01 -3.52 22.64
N PRO A 342 6.73 -2.31 23.16
CA PRO A 342 7.74 -1.51 23.83
C PRO A 342 8.24 -2.22 25.09
N ALA A 343 9.49 -1.94 25.46
CA ALA A 343 10.00 -2.32 26.77
C ALA A 343 9.32 -1.48 27.85
N THR A 344 9.12 -2.05 29.04
CA THR A 344 8.55 -1.33 30.18
C THR A 344 9.58 -0.36 30.79
N ASP A 345 9.10 0.68 31.47
CA ASP A 345 9.99 1.73 32.01
C ASP A 345 11.03 1.19 33.01
N ASP A 346 10.70 0.13 33.76
CA ASP A 346 11.64 -0.55 34.67
C ASP A 346 12.79 -1.25 33.93
N VAL A 347 12.52 -1.78 32.73
CA VAL A 347 13.54 -2.34 31.84
C VAL A 347 14.41 -1.21 31.28
N LEU A 348 13.80 -0.10 30.88
CA LEU A 348 14.51 1.06 30.31
C LEU A 348 15.31 1.88 31.34
N ALA A 349 15.01 1.77 32.64
CA ALA A 349 15.61 2.56 33.71
C ALA A 349 16.94 2.01 34.30
N VAL A 350 17.55 0.99 33.70
CA VAL A 350 18.80 0.39 34.18
C VAL A 350 20.01 1.32 33.86
N PRO A 351 20.96 1.53 34.79
CA PRO A 351 21.83 2.71 34.81
C PRO A 351 22.91 2.84 33.71
N ASP A 352 23.35 4.09 33.51
CA ASP A 352 24.31 4.66 32.53
C ASP A 352 25.67 3.93 32.38
N ASN A 353 25.96 2.94 33.21
CA ASN A 353 27.20 2.18 33.27
C ASN A 353 27.15 0.84 32.51
N SER A 354 26.13 0.64 31.68
CA SER A 354 26.14 -0.43 30.68
C SER A 354 26.70 0.10 29.35
N GLU A 355 27.78 -0.49 28.84
CA GLU A 355 28.39 -0.09 27.56
C GLU A 355 27.52 -0.44 26.33
N PHE A 356 26.33 -1.02 26.54
CA PHE A 356 25.41 -1.44 25.49
C PHE A 356 24.05 -0.78 25.69
N SER A 357 23.61 0.01 24.70
CA SER A 357 22.26 0.58 24.70
C SER A 357 21.21 -0.53 24.69
N GLN A 358 20.27 -0.48 25.63
CA GLN A 358 19.14 -1.42 25.66
C GLN A 358 18.17 -1.12 24.52
N LEU A 359 17.59 -2.16 23.94
CA LEU A 359 16.57 -2.03 22.91
C LEU A 359 15.28 -1.47 23.53
N GLY A 360 14.69 -0.47 22.90
CA GLY A 360 13.45 0.16 23.36
C GLY A 360 12.19 -0.70 23.19
N ALA A 361 12.30 -1.84 22.50
CA ALA A 361 11.20 -2.74 22.20
C ALA A 361 11.68 -4.18 21.97
N GLY A 362 10.75 -5.12 22.09
CA GLY A 362 10.91 -6.51 21.71
C GLY A 362 9.95 -6.91 20.60
N VAL A 363 10.34 -7.90 19.81
CA VAL A 363 9.48 -8.61 18.87
C VAL A 363 8.88 -9.81 19.59
N VAL A 364 7.59 -10.09 19.37
CA VAL A 364 6.92 -11.32 19.79
C VAL A 364 6.35 -12.04 18.58
N LEU A 365 6.73 -13.30 18.40
CA LEU A 365 6.09 -14.25 17.51
C LEU A 365 5.15 -15.13 18.35
N MET A 366 3.90 -15.28 17.91
CA MET A 366 2.96 -16.26 18.47
C MET A 366 2.41 -17.13 17.34
N VAL A 367 2.25 -18.42 17.61
CA VAL A 367 1.66 -19.35 16.66
C VAL A 367 0.70 -20.30 17.38
N LEU A 368 -0.45 -20.56 16.76
CA LEU A 368 -1.31 -21.66 17.16
C LEU A 368 -0.76 -22.94 16.53
N SER A 369 0.01 -23.69 17.32
CA SER A 369 0.72 -24.87 16.86
C SER A 369 -0.25 -25.96 16.41
N ARG A 370 -0.03 -26.49 15.21
CA ARG A 370 -0.74 -27.68 14.70
C ARG A 370 -0.20 -28.97 15.29
N ASN A 371 1.01 -28.95 15.86
CA ASN A 371 1.68 -30.12 16.41
C ASN A 371 2.68 -29.72 17.50
N ARG A 372 2.23 -29.75 18.75
CA ARG A 372 3.05 -29.38 19.91
C ARG A 372 4.34 -30.20 20.05
N SER A 373 4.29 -31.51 19.83
CA SER A 373 5.49 -32.35 19.93
C SER A 373 6.57 -31.98 18.90
N ARG A 374 6.17 -31.60 17.68
CA ARG A 374 7.13 -31.08 16.68
C ARG A 374 7.66 -29.69 17.05
N ALA A 375 6.81 -28.83 17.59
CA ALA A 375 7.22 -27.53 18.09
C ALA A 375 8.27 -27.66 19.21
N GLU A 376 8.04 -28.55 20.19
CA GLU A 376 8.98 -28.81 21.28
C GLU A 376 10.33 -29.33 20.78
N LYS A 377 10.35 -30.20 19.76
CA LYS A 377 11.60 -30.62 19.11
C LYS A 377 12.32 -29.46 18.41
N SER A 378 11.57 -28.60 17.73
CA SER A 378 12.14 -27.42 17.06
C SER A 378 12.75 -26.45 18.08
N PHE A 379 12.07 -26.23 19.21
CA PHE A 379 12.60 -25.42 20.31
C PHE A 379 13.86 -26.02 20.93
N GLN A 380 13.90 -27.35 21.16
CA GLN A 380 15.10 -28.02 21.66
C GLN A 380 16.30 -27.87 20.70
N GLN A 381 16.06 -27.98 19.40
CA GLN A 381 17.11 -27.76 18.40
C GLN A 381 17.59 -26.30 18.40
N LEU A 382 16.66 -25.34 18.51
CA LEU A 382 17.00 -23.94 18.66
C LEU A 382 17.81 -23.68 19.94
N ASP A 383 17.41 -24.25 21.07
CA ASP A 383 18.14 -24.17 22.33
C ASP A 383 19.58 -24.66 22.17
N GLU A 384 19.78 -25.81 21.51
CA GLU A 384 21.10 -26.38 21.26
C GLU A 384 21.94 -25.49 20.33
N VAL A 385 21.36 -24.95 19.26
CA VAL A 385 22.05 -24.02 18.34
C VAL A 385 22.45 -22.73 19.07
N MET A 386 21.54 -22.14 19.85
CA MET A 386 21.80 -20.92 20.60
C MET A 386 22.91 -21.12 21.64
N ALA A 387 22.89 -22.24 22.36
CA ALA A 387 23.93 -22.59 23.33
C ALA A 387 25.29 -22.87 22.67
N THR A 388 25.32 -23.69 21.61
CA THR A 388 26.58 -24.24 21.07
C THR A 388 27.21 -23.36 20.00
N ARG A 389 26.41 -22.83 19.07
CA ARG A 389 26.91 -22.04 17.94
C ARG A 389 27.07 -20.57 18.31
N TYR A 390 26.07 -20.02 19.01
CA TYR A 390 26.03 -18.60 19.36
C TYR A 390 26.46 -18.28 20.79
N GLN A 391 26.74 -19.32 21.60
CA GLN A 391 27.23 -19.18 22.97
C GLN A 391 26.27 -18.37 23.88
N PHE A 392 24.96 -18.41 23.58
CA PHE A 392 23.95 -17.84 24.47
C PHE A 392 23.80 -18.70 25.72
N GLN A 393 23.53 -18.06 26.85
CA GLN A 393 23.11 -18.76 28.06
C GLN A 393 21.64 -19.16 27.90
N VAL A 394 21.39 -20.47 27.83
CA VAL A 394 20.06 -21.05 27.72
C VAL A 394 19.62 -21.53 29.10
N GLU A 395 18.61 -20.88 29.66
CA GLU A 395 18.14 -21.10 31.04
C GLU A 395 16.66 -21.47 31.05
N ALA A 396 16.33 -22.62 31.64
CA ALA A 396 14.95 -22.89 32.04
C ALA A 396 14.57 -21.98 33.20
N ALA A 397 13.41 -21.34 33.09
CA ALA A 397 12.87 -20.46 34.12
C ALA A 397 11.36 -20.68 34.26
N GLU A 398 10.80 -20.11 35.32
CA GLU A 398 9.35 -20.03 35.51
C GLU A 398 8.93 -18.58 35.58
N LEU A 399 7.80 -18.26 34.95
CA LEU A 399 7.13 -16.97 35.05
C LEU A 399 5.68 -17.25 35.37
N GLU A 400 5.14 -16.66 36.43
CA GLU A 400 3.73 -16.86 36.86
C GLU A 400 3.33 -18.35 36.94
N GLY A 401 4.23 -19.21 37.43
CA GLY A 401 4.01 -20.65 37.59
C GLY A 401 3.99 -21.47 36.30
N LYS A 402 4.42 -20.90 35.17
CA LYS A 402 4.53 -21.60 33.88
C LYS A 402 5.98 -21.66 33.40
N PRO A 403 6.40 -22.78 32.78
CA PRO A 403 7.76 -22.95 32.30
C PRO A 403 8.02 -22.09 31.05
N ILE A 404 9.18 -21.47 31.03
CA ILE A 404 9.73 -20.72 29.91
C ILE A 404 11.22 -21.05 29.74
N VAL A 405 11.78 -20.77 28.58
CA VAL A 405 13.23 -20.86 28.34
C VAL A 405 13.73 -19.50 27.90
N ARG A 406 14.80 -19.01 28.53
CA ARG A 406 15.42 -17.72 28.24
C ARG A 406 16.78 -17.93 27.58
N TRP A 407 17.05 -17.17 26.53
CA TRP A 407 18.35 -17.06 25.90
C TRP A 407 18.92 -15.68 26.20
N LYS A 408 20.09 -15.63 26.85
CA LYS A 408 20.79 -14.37 27.13
C LYS A 408 22.10 -14.33 26.36
N SER A 409 22.30 -13.26 25.59
CA SER A 409 23.55 -13.02 24.89
C SER A 409 24.69 -12.78 25.90
N PRO A 410 25.87 -13.39 25.74
CA PRO A 410 27.03 -13.10 26.58
C PRO A 410 27.53 -11.66 26.39
N LEU A 411 27.21 -11.02 25.26
CA LEU A 411 27.57 -9.63 24.94
C LEU A 411 26.57 -8.61 25.51
N GLY A 412 25.53 -9.05 26.23
CA GLY A 412 24.48 -8.17 26.74
C GLY A 412 23.53 -7.63 25.65
N GLY A 413 22.53 -6.84 26.08
CA GLY A 413 21.64 -6.07 25.19
C GLY A 413 20.58 -6.84 24.39
N ILE A 414 20.73 -8.16 24.19
CA ILE A 414 19.79 -9.00 23.44
C ILE A 414 19.38 -10.20 24.28
N SER A 415 18.07 -10.37 24.45
CA SER A 415 17.46 -11.54 25.07
C SER A 415 16.38 -12.14 24.19
N ALA A 416 16.15 -13.43 24.33
CA ALA A 416 15.00 -14.09 23.75
C ALA A 416 14.34 -15.00 24.78
N THR A 417 13.03 -15.21 24.66
CA THR A 417 12.29 -16.09 25.56
C THR A 417 11.28 -16.88 24.73
N HIS A 418 11.24 -18.19 24.88
CA HIS A 418 10.16 -19.00 24.30
C HIS A 418 9.42 -19.82 25.35
N GLY A 419 8.21 -20.23 24.99
CA GLY A 419 7.34 -21.00 25.86
C GLY A 419 5.92 -21.14 25.32
N TRP A 420 4.98 -21.46 26.21
CA TRP A 420 3.58 -21.71 25.87
C TRP A 420 2.65 -20.79 26.67
N LEU A 421 1.84 -19.97 26.00
CA LEU A 421 0.81 -19.13 26.63
C LEU A 421 -0.38 -19.99 27.07
N GLU A 422 -0.88 -20.81 26.14
CA GLU A 422 -1.96 -21.77 26.33
C GLU A 422 -1.49 -23.18 25.91
N ARG A 423 -2.40 -24.16 25.84
CA ARG A 423 -2.06 -25.55 25.48
C ARG A 423 -1.31 -25.64 24.14
N ASP A 424 -1.76 -24.90 23.14
CA ASP A 424 -1.23 -24.99 21.77
C ASP A 424 -0.75 -23.64 21.22
N VAL A 425 -0.69 -22.60 22.07
CA VAL A 425 -0.15 -21.28 21.67
C VAL A 425 1.30 -21.17 22.11
N ALA A 426 2.22 -21.35 21.16
CA ALA A 426 3.64 -21.15 21.37
C ALA A 426 3.99 -19.68 21.14
N PHE A 427 4.96 -19.16 21.89
CA PHE A 427 5.52 -17.83 21.67
C PHE A 427 7.05 -17.85 21.65
N LEU A 428 7.64 -16.88 20.96
CA LEU A 428 9.06 -16.55 20.99
C LEU A 428 9.20 -15.03 21.00
N THR A 429 9.89 -14.47 22.00
CA THR A 429 10.26 -13.06 22.03
C THR A 429 11.72 -12.89 21.65
N PHE A 430 12.08 -11.74 21.08
CA PHE A 430 13.46 -11.37 20.77
C PHE A 430 13.67 -9.86 20.96
N GLY A 431 14.80 -9.47 21.53
CA GLY A 431 15.16 -8.07 21.78
C GLY A 431 15.03 -7.70 23.25
N ALA A 432 14.32 -6.60 23.54
CA ALA A 432 14.05 -6.20 24.91
C ALA A 432 13.21 -7.26 25.66
N PRO A 433 13.41 -7.44 26.97
CA PRO A 433 12.66 -8.42 27.77
C PRO A 433 11.21 -7.97 27.97
N ILE A 434 10.35 -8.32 27.01
CA ILE A 434 8.93 -7.95 26.96
C ILE A 434 7.98 -9.05 27.47
N THR A 435 8.48 -10.20 27.91
CA THR A 435 7.61 -11.35 28.23
C THR A 435 6.59 -11.04 29.33
N SER A 436 6.96 -10.23 30.33
CA SER A 436 6.06 -9.82 31.42
C SER A 436 4.89 -8.95 30.97
N SER A 437 4.95 -8.28 29.80
CA SER A 437 3.86 -7.40 29.36
C SER A 437 2.65 -8.15 28.81
N PHE A 438 2.82 -9.40 28.38
CA PHE A 438 1.75 -10.21 27.78
C PHE A 438 1.56 -11.59 28.41
N PHE A 439 2.48 -12.03 29.28
CA PHE A 439 2.44 -13.35 29.89
C PHE A 439 1.96 -13.29 31.35
N PRO A 440 1.06 -14.18 31.80
CA PRO A 440 0.30 -15.15 31.00
C PRO A 440 -0.81 -14.49 30.16
N GLN A 441 -1.21 -13.28 30.52
CA GLN A 441 -2.14 -12.41 29.79
C GLN A 441 -1.82 -10.95 30.12
N PRO A 442 -1.93 -10.00 29.18
CA PRO A 442 -1.69 -8.59 29.46
C PRO A 442 -2.80 -7.98 30.34
N GLU A 443 -2.46 -6.97 31.13
CA GLU A 443 -3.42 -6.22 31.96
C GLU A 443 -4.48 -5.48 31.13
N ALA A 444 -4.06 -4.95 29.96
CA ALA A 444 -4.92 -4.27 29.01
C ALA A 444 -4.68 -4.82 27.59
N LEU A 445 -5.76 -5.11 26.86
CA LEU A 445 -5.68 -5.75 25.54
C LEU A 445 -5.61 -4.72 24.39
N LEU A 446 -4.78 -4.98 23.40
CA LEU A 446 -4.71 -4.17 22.16
C LEU A 446 -6.10 -4.02 21.51
N THR A 447 -6.86 -5.12 21.41
CA THR A 447 -8.18 -5.17 20.77
C THR A 447 -9.24 -4.32 21.47
N GLN A 448 -8.98 -3.88 22.70
CA GLN A 448 -9.88 -3.02 23.49
C GLN A 448 -9.48 -1.55 23.43
N THR A 449 -8.35 -1.21 22.79
CA THR A 449 -7.93 0.18 22.67
C THR A 449 -8.77 0.93 21.63
N PRO A 450 -9.14 2.20 21.87
CA PRO A 450 -9.88 3.01 20.89
C PRO A 450 -9.16 3.11 19.54
N VAL A 451 -7.83 3.31 19.56
CA VAL A 451 -7.03 3.41 18.34
C VAL A 451 -7.13 2.14 17.49
N PHE A 452 -7.05 0.95 18.09
CA PHE A 452 -7.17 -0.30 17.35
C PHE A 452 -8.56 -0.49 16.74
N GLN A 453 -9.62 -0.23 17.53
CA GLN A 453 -11.01 -0.41 17.09
C GLN A 453 -11.41 0.55 15.96
N THR A 454 -10.87 1.76 15.97
CA THR A 454 -11.06 2.74 14.90
C THR A 454 -10.29 2.34 13.64
N VAL A 455 -9.03 1.95 13.81
CA VAL A 455 -8.07 1.92 12.69
C VAL A 455 -8.01 0.56 12.00
N VAL A 456 -8.20 -0.55 12.70
CA VAL A 456 -8.21 -1.87 12.07
C VAL A 456 -9.59 -2.13 11.46
N PRO A 457 -9.71 -2.24 10.12
CA PRO A 457 -11.03 -2.38 9.49
C PRO A 457 -11.70 -3.71 9.87
N ASN A 458 -13.00 -3.66 10.19
CA ASN A 458 -13.79 -4.87 10.48
C ASN A 458 -14.23 -5.65 9.22
N GLN A 459 -13.88 -5.16 8.04
CA GLN A 459 -14.10 -5.82 6.75
C GLN A 459 -12.78 -5.92 5.99
N PRO A 460 -12.63 -6.92 5.09
CA PRO A 460 -13.52 -8.07 4.90
C PRO A 460 -13.63 -8.99 6.14
N ASN A 461 -14.74 -9.73 6.27
CA ASN A 461 -15.00 -10.67 7.37
C ASN A 461 -15.77 -11.90 6.84
N PRO A 462 -15.30 -13.15 7.05
CA PRO A 462 -14.03 -13.52 7.68
C PRO A 462 -12.82 -12.94 6.94
N ASN A 463 -11.75 -12.65 7.67
CA ASN A 463 -10.47 -12.17 7.13
C ASN A 463 -9.41 -13.27 7.19
N ASN A 464 -8.31 -13.10 6.44
CA ASN A 464 -7.16 -13.99 6.50
C ASN A 464 -5.87 -13.31 6.96
N GLY A 465 -5.90 -11.99 7.16
CA GLY A 465 -4.79 -11.26 7.75
C GLY A 465 -5.16 -9.85 8.18
N GLN A 466 -4.47 -9.39 9.22
CA GLN A 466 -4.58 -8.03 9.75
C GLN A 466 -3.20 -7.42 9.98
N PHE A 467 -3.11 -6.12 9.77
CA PHE A 467 -1.94 -5.32 10.10
C PHE A 467 -2.39 -4.09 10.90
N PHE A 468 -1.58 -3.71 11.88
CA PHE A 468 -1.75 -2.50 12.66
C PHE A 468 -0.37 -1.87 12.91
N LEU A 469 -0.28 -0.55 12.78
CA LEU A 469 0.90 0.22 13.12
C LEU A 469 0.48 1.52 13.79
N ASN A 470 0.95 1.72 15.02
CA ASN A 470 0.83 2.97 15.74
C ASN A 470 2.04 3.87 15.43
N PHE A 471 1.85 4.86 14.56
CA PHE A 471 2.89 5.82 14.16
C PHE A 471 3.29 6.75 15.30
N GLU A 472 2.34 7.10 16.17
CA GLU A 472 2.58 7.94 17.34
C GLU A 472 3.58 7.30 18.31
N ARG A 473 3.44 6.00 18.55
CA ARG A 473 4.35 5.23 19.42
C ARG A 473 5.67 4.82 18.75
N THR A 474 5.80 4.99 17.43
CA THR A 474 7.01 4.62 16.69
C THR A 474 7.85 5.83 16.32
N ILE A 475 7.60 6.39 15.14
CA ILE A 475 8.41 7.45 14.53
C ILE A 475 8.25 8.78 15.28
N ASN A 476 7.14 8.96 16.00
CA ASN A 476 6.91 10.14 16.82
C ASN A 476 7.32 9.95 18.29
N SER A 477 7.89 8.80 18.68
CA SER A 477 8.37 8.55 20.03
C SER A 477 9.90 8.60 20.10
N ASN A 478 10.44 9.21 21.16
CA ASN A 478 11.89 9.28 21.37
C ASN A 478 12.46 7.99 22.00
N HIS A 479 11.63 6.97 22.23
CA HIS A 479 11.97 5.83 23.09
C HIS A 479 12.51 4.61 22.33
N LEU A 480 12.37 4.55 21.00
CA LEU A 480 12.73 3.37 20.21
C LEU A 480 14.12 3.43 19.57
N ASN A 481 14.88 4.52 19.73
CA ASN A 481 16.21 4.72 19.12
C ASN A 481 16.26 4.32 17.62
N LEU A 482 15.20 4.62 16.87
CA LEU A 482 15.14 4.32 15.44
C LEU A 482 15.97 5.35 14.65
N PRO A 483 16.64 4.95 13.55
CA PRO A 483 17.25 5.90 12.64
C PRO A 483 16.23 6.94 12.18
N PRO A 484 16.59 8.25 12.16
CA PRO A 484 15.66 9.29 11.75
C PRO A 484 15.27 9.09 10.28
N LEU A 485 13.99 9.28 9.97
CA LEU A 485 13.54 9.29 8.59
C LEU A 485 14.12 10.51 7.84
N PRO A 486 14.38 10.40 6.53
CA PRO A 486 14.61 11.54 5.67
C PRO A 486 13.56 12.65 5.89
N GLN A 487 13.98 13.91 5.93
CA GLN A 487 13.15 15.05 6.34
C GLN A 487 11.78 15.13 5.66
N LYS A 488 11.71 14.83 4.35
CA LYS A 488 10.44 14.83 3.60
C LYS A 488 9.47 13.73 4.06
N GLN A 489 9.98 12.56 4.42
CA GLN A 489 9.18 11.42 4.88
C GLN A 489 8.77 11.60 6.34
N GLN A 490 9.59 12.29 7.12
CA GLN A 490 9.29 12.63 8.52
C GLN A 490 8.01 13.47 8.63
N ALA A 491 7.83 14.50 7.79
CA ALA A 491 6.63 15.34 7.81
C ALA A 491 5.35 14.53 7.52
N LEU A 492 5.39 13.61 6.55
CA LEU A 492 4.26 12.73 6.23
C LEU A 492 3.98 11.75 7.37
N ALA A 493 5.02 11.12 7.92
CA ALA A 493 4.89 10.20 9.05
C ALA A 493 4.32 10.90 10.30
N GLN A 494 4.70 12.15 10.55
CA GLN A 494 4.18 12.97 11.65
C GLN A 494 2.71 13.31 11.51
N ALA A 495 2.15 13.30 10.31
CA ALA A 495 0.73 13.53 10.05
C ALA A 495 -0.15 12.29 10.25
N ILE A 496 0.44 11.10 10.37
CA ILE A 496 -0.25 9.82 10.54
C ILE A 496 -0.24 9.44 12.02
N ASN A 497 -1.41 9.08 12.57
CA ASN A 497 -1.52 8.54 13.93
C ASN A 497 -1.34 7.03 13.94
N ALA A 498 -2.08 6.33 13.07
CA ALA A 498 -2.02 4.88 12.96
C ALA A 498 -2.52 4.41 11.58
N ILE A 499 -2.10 3.20 11.20
CA ILE A 499 -2.56 2.51 9.99
C ILE A 499 -3.07 1.13 10.38
N GLY A 500 -4.20 0.74 9.78
CA GLY A 500 -4.79 -0.57 9.95
C GLY A 500 -5.18 -1.16 8.61
N VAL A 501 -4.94 -2.45 8.45
CA VAL A 501 -5.28 -3.20 7.24
C VAL A 501 -5.98 -4.48 7.64
N THR A 502 -7.02 -4.83 6.90
CA THR A 502 -7.65 -6.15 6.96
C THR A 502 -7.77 -6.70 5.55
N SER A 503 -7.42 -7.97 5.36
CA SER A 503 -7.40 -8.63 4.05
C SER A 503 -8.17 -9.95 4.06
N ALA A 504 -8.68 -10.36 2.89
CA ALA A 504 -9.33 -11.66 2.68
C ALA A 504 -9.19 -12.11 1.23
N VAL A 505 -9.06 -13.42 1.02
CA VAL A 505 -9.31 -14.02 -0.29
C VAL A 505 -10.82 -14.05 -0.51
N SER A 506 -11.32 -13.27 -1.47
CA SER A 506 -12.76 -13.14 -1.72
C SER A 506 -13.31 -14.29 -2.56
N ASP A 507 -12.53 -14.78 -3.53
CA ASP A 507 -12.81 -15.99 -4.31
C ASP A 507 -11.48 -16.50 -4.91
N GLN A 508 -11.53 -17.58 -5.70
CA GLN A 508 -10.33 -18.20 -6.28
C GLN A 508 -9.49 -17.28 -7.19
N ARG A 509 -10.02 -16.12 -7.59
CA ARG A 509 -9.33 -15.17 -8.48
C ARG A 509 -9.27 -13.76 -7.92
N THR A 510 -9.78 -13.49 -6.71
CA THR A 510 -9.83 -12.13 -6.16
C THR A 510 -9.41 -12.07 -4.71
N THR A 511 -8.61 -11.07 -4.38
CA THR A 511 -8.22 -10.71 -3.02
C THR A 511 -8.71 -9.30 -2.72
N ARG A 512 -9.36 -9.11 -1.56
CA ARG A 512 -9.81 -7.80 -1.09
C ARG A 512 -9.00 -7.41 0.13
N PHE A 513 -8.67 -6.13 0.23
CA PHE A 513 -8.11 -5.56 1.43
C PHE A 513 -8.67 -4.15 1.64
N ASP A 514 -8.98 -3.85 2.89
CA ASP A 514 -9.41 -2.53 3.31
C ASP A 514 -8.28 -1.95 4.18
N ILE A 515 -7.91 -0.70 3.91
CA ILE A 515 -6.89 0.05 4.64
C ILE A 515 -7.58 1.28 5.24
N PHE A 516 -7.25 1.59 6.49
CA PHE A 516 -7.58 2.88 7.09
C PHE A 516 -6.30 3.54 7.58
N VAL A 517 -6.10 4.78 7.15
CA VAL A 517 -5.01 5.64 7.60
C VAL A 517 -5.62 6.74 8.45
N GLN A 518 -5.40 6.65 9.77
CA GLN A 518 -5.83 7.69 10.70
C GLN A 518 -4.86 8.86 10.62
N LEU A 519 -5.37 10.04 10.33
CA LEU A 519 -4.59 11.25 10.17
C LEU A 519 -4.84 12.17 11.35
N LYS A 520 -3.82 12.95 11.73
CA LYS A 520 -4.01 14.08 12.63
C LYS A 520 -5.02 15.04 11.99
N THR A 521 -5.86 15.62 12.82
CA THR A 521 -6.64 16.81 12.48
C THR A 521 -6.06 17.96 13.26
N ALA A 522 -5.88 19.11 12.62
CA ALA A 522 -5.48 20.30 13.38
C ALA A 522 -6.63 20.71 14.31
N GLU A 523 -6.27 21.14 15.52
CA GLU A 523 -7.13 22.02 16.34
C GLU A 523 -7.29 23.40 15.67
#